data_AF-Q86M23-F1
#
_entry.id   AF-Q86M23-F1
#
_cell.length_a   1.000
_cell.length_b   1.000
_cell.length_c   1.000
_cell.angle_alpha   90.00
_cell.angle_beta   90.00
_cell.angle_gamma   90.00
#
_symmetry.space_group_name_H-M   'P 1'
#
loop_
_entity.id
_entity.type
_entity.pdbx_description
1 polymer ?
#
loop_
_entity_poly.entity_id
_entity_poly.type
_entity_poly.pdbx_seq_one_letter_code
_entity_poly.pdbx_strand_id
1 'polypeptide(L)' 'VNNSALGCWNEHQSLQRQNMDMVAQNEETLQMIISVKIMQNLPYSGRMNRIHKNEYILALSNRMQKIVNNDFNFNKIN' A
#
# COMPACT_ATOMS: atom_id res chain seq x y z
N VAL A 1 15.08 8.52 -0.31
CA VAL A 1 14.28 7.72 -1.26
C VAL A 1 13.45 8.74 -1.99
N ASN A 2 13.74 8.99 -3.25
CA ASN A 2 12.95 9.91 -4.07
C ASN A 2 12.12 9.02 -4.99
N ASN A 3 10.86 9.38 -5.21
CA ASN A 3 9.94 8.69 -6.10
C ASN A 3 9.41 7.31 -5.60
N SER A 4 9.08 7.18 -4.32
CA SER A 4 8.46 5.96 -3.79
C SER A 4 6.97 5.84 -4.16
N ALA A 5 6.55 4.66 -4.60
CA ALA A 5 5.20 4.39 -5.09
C ALA A 5 4.71 2.97 -4.72
N LEU A 6 3.40 2.77 -4.80
CA LEU A 6 2.74 1.48 -4.79
C LEU A 6 2.28 1.15 -6.22
N GLY A 7 2.79 0.06 -6.78
CA GLY A 7 2.39 -0.46 -8.08
C GLY A 7 1.36 -1.58 -7.98
N CYS A 8 0.64 -1.82 -9.06
CA CYS A 8 -0.25 -2.97 -9.21
C CYS A 8 -0.02 -3.67 -10.56
N TRP A 9 -0.49 -4.91 -10.63
CA TRP A 9 -0.54 -5.71 -11.84
C TRP A 9 -1.74 -6.65 -11.75
N ASN A 10 -2.45 -6.81 -12.86
CA ASN A 10 -3.61 -7.70 -12.96
C ASN A 10 -3.18 -9.08 -13.47
N GLU A 11 -3.40 -10.13 -12.67
CA GLU A 11 -3.01 -11.51 -12.99
C GLU A 11 -3.72 -12.10 -14.22
N HIS A 12 -4.84 -11.51 -14.67
CA HIS A 12 -5.51 -11.89 -15.92
C HIS A 12 -4.76 -11.43 -17.18
N GLN A 13 -3.73 -10.59 -17.01
CA GLN A 13 -2.89 -10.07 -18.10
C GLN A 13 -1.48 -10.70 -18.02
N SER A 14 -0.74 -10.67 -19.13
CA SER A 14 0.65 -11.12 -19.13
C SER A 14 1.52 -10.24 -18.22
N LEU A 15 2.54 -10.83 -17.59
CA LEU A 15 3.51 -10.09 -16.77
C LEU A 15 4.46 -9.30 -17.68
N GLN A 16 4.01 -8.14 -18.13
CA GLN A 16 4.75 -7.25 -19.03
C GLN A 16 4.65 -5.81 -18.52
N ARG A 17 5.67 -4.99 -18.80
CA ARG A 17 5.78 -3.62 -18.27
C ARG A 17 4.55 -2.76 -18.58
N GLN A 18 3.98 -2.91 -19.78
CA GLN A 18 2.78 -2.19 -20.21
C GLN A 18 1.51 -2.55 -19.43
N ASN A 19 1.50 -3.68 -18.70
CA ASN A 19 0.37 -4.16 -17.90
C ASN A 19 0.52 -3.83 -16.41
N MET A 20 1.62 -3.17 -16.03
CA MET A 20 1.87 -2.69 -14.67
C MET A 20 1.54 -1.21 -14.60
N ASP A 21 0.94 -0.78 -13.50
CA ASP A 21 0.62 0.63 -13.27
C ASP A 21 0.96 1.05 -11.84
N MET A 22 1.07 2.37 -11.62
CA MET A 22 1.25 2.97 -10.30
C MET A 22 -0.10 3.47 -9.78
N VAL A 23 -0.51 2.97 -8.61
CA VAL A 23 -1.83 3.31 -8.03
C VAL A 23 -1.74 4.33 -6.90
N ALA A 24 -0.56 4.49 -6.29
CA ALA A 24 -0.31 5.52 -5.29
C ALA A 24 1.15 5.95 -5.32
N GLN A 25 1.40 7.23 -5.13
CA GLN A 25 2.75 7.79 -5.06
C GLN A 25 2.76 8.95 -4.09
N ASN A 26 3.66 8.91 -3.11
CA ASN A 26 3.83 9.99 -2.14
C ASN A 26 5.20 9.87 -1.45
N GLU A 27 6.05 10.86 -1.64
CA GLU A 27 7.42 10.84 -1.08
C GLU A 27 7.46 11.04 0.44
N GLU A 28 6.43 11.65 1.02
CA GLU A 28 6.34 11.87 2.47
C GLU A 28 5.81 10.62 3.18
N THR A 29 4.68 10.08 2.74
CA THR A 29 3.96 9.00 3.45
C THR A 29 4.36 7.59 2.99
N LEU A 30 4.76 7.39 1.73
CA LEU A 30 5.11 6.07 1.17
C LEU A 30 6.61 5.84 1.07
N GLN A 31 7.39 6.18 2.10
CA GLN A 31 8.86 6.12 2.02
C GLN A 31 9.41 4.71 1.79
N MET A 32 9.04 3.74 2.63
CA MET A 32 9.38 2.33 2.46
C MET A 32 8.25 1.44 2.96
N ILE A 33 7.61 0.70 2.05
CA ILE A 33 6.54 -0.23 2.37
C ILE A 33 7.17 -1.52 2.92
N ILE A 34 6.92 -1.81 4.20
CA ILE A 34 7.49 -2.97 4.90
C ILE A 34 6.48 -4.11 5.07
N SER A 35 5.19 -3.83 4.90
CA SER A 35 4.14 -4.83 5.00
C SER A 35 2.90 -4.38 4.24
N VAL A 36 2.24 -5.33 3.59
CA VAL A 36 0.96 -5.13 2.90
C VAL A 36 0.04 -6.27 3.29
N LYS A 37 -1.21 -5.94 3.64
CA LYS A 37 -2.28 -6.91 3.88
C LYS A 37 -3.51 -6.50 3.10
N ILE A 38 -4.15 -7.46 2.44
CA ILE A 38 -5.45 -7.29 1.81
C ILE A 38 -6.48 -7.93 2.74
N MET A 39 -7.50 -7.17 3.09
CA MET A 39 -8.53 -7.58 4.05
C MET A 39 -9.92 -7.39 3.45
N GLN A 40 -10.87 -8.17 3.95
CA GLN A 40 -12.28 -8.03 3.59
C GLN A 40 -13.08 -7.51 4.80
N ASN A 41 -14.07 -6.65 4.54
CA ASN A 41 -15.01 -6.21 5.56
C ASN A 41 -15.82 -7.42 6.09
N LEU A 42 -15.95 -7.52 7.42
CA LEU A 42 -16.78 -8.53 8.03
C LEU A 42 -18.26 -8.31 7.62
N PRO A 43 -19.01 -9.36 7.29
CA PRO A 43 -20.42 -9.23 6.98
C PRO A 43 -21.16 -8.77 8.24
N TYR A 44 -21.61 -7.51 8.25
CA TYR A 44 -22.59 -7.05 9.25
C TYR A 44 -23.89 -7.83 9.01
N SER A 45 -24.31 -8.57 10.03
CA SER A 45 -25.54 -9.35 10.18
C SER A 45 -26.59 -9.25 9.06
N GLY A 46 -26.91 -10.39 8.45
CA GLY A 46 -28.24 -10.75 7.95
C GLY A 46 -28.85 -9.84 6.87
N ARG A 47 -28.78 -10.28 5.60
CA ARG A 47 -29.44 -9.69 4.42
C ARG A 47 -28.85 -8.36 3.95
N MET A 48 -27.78 -8.43 3.17
CA MET A 48 -27.71 -7.68 1.91
C MET A 48 -26.66 -8.28 0.97
N ASN A 49 -27.12 -9.05 -0.02
CA ASN A 49 -26.41 -9.32 -1.27
C ASN A 49 -26.30 -8.01 -2.05
N ARG A 50 -25.40 -7.11 -1.66
CA ARG A 50 -25.04 -5.96 -2.50
C ARG A 50 -23.53 -5.82 -2.59
N ILE A 51 -23.11 -5.93 -3.83
CA ILE A 51 -21.78 -5.78 -4.42
C ILE A 51 -21.15 -4.47 -3.94
N HIS A 52 -20.58 -4.48 -2.76
CA HIS A 52 -19.71 -3.41 -2.29
C HIS A 52 -18.29 -3.94 -2.36
N LYS A 53 -17.36 -3.09 -2.79
CA LYS A 53 -15.92 -3.37 -2.76
C LYS A 53 -15.56 -3.62 -1.30
N ASN A 54 -15.61 -4.89 -0.90
CA ASN A 54 -15.39 -5.30 0.47
C ASN A 54 -13.92 -5.44 0.79
N GLU A 55 -13.05 -5.35 -0.21
CA GLU A 55 -11.61 -5.47 -0.08
C GLU A 55 -10.95 -4.12 0.13
N TYR A 56 -10.06 -4.04 1.11
CA TYR A 56 -9.22 -2.89 1.36
C TYR A 56 -7.78 -3.33 1.63
N ILE A 57 -6.84 -2.44 1.36
CA ILE A 57 -5.40 -2.67 1.54
C ILE A 57 -4.94 -1.90 2.78
N LEU A 58 -4.24 -2.58 3.67
CA LEU A 58 -3.44 -1.98 4.73
C LEU A 58 -1.97 -2.07 4.33
N ALA A 59 -1.35 -0.91 4.07
CA ALA A 59 0.08 -0.81 3.79
C ALA A 59 0.77 -0.12 4.97
N LEU A 60 1.77 -0.78 5.55
CA LEU A 60 2.63 -0.20 6.57
C LEU A 60 3.87 0.38 5.89
N SER A 61 3.99 1.70 5.97
CA SER A 61 5.15 2.44 5.49
C SER A 61 5.97 2.94 6.66
N ASN A 62 7.29 2.76 6.62
CA ASN A 62 8.23 3.33 7.58
C ASN A 62 9.34 4.11 6.87
N ARG A 63 10.26 4.68 7.66
CA ARG A 63 11.45 5.40 7.18
C ARG A 63 12.72 4.58 7.39
N MET A 64 12.76 3.33 6.91
CA MET A 64 13.89 2.41 7.14
C MET A 64 15.25 3.02 6.78
N GLN A 65 15.32 3.82 5.70
CA GLN A 65 16.54 4.54 5.31
C GLN A 65 17.04 5.51 6.40
N LYS A 66 16.14 6.09 7.21
CA LYS A 66 16.52 6.95 8.35
C LYS A 66 16.99 6.14 9.54
N ILE A 67 16.43 4.94 9.73
CA ILE A 67 16.84 3.99 10.77
C ILE A 67 18.26 3.47 10.48
N VAL A 68 18.51 2.98 9.26
CA VAL A 68 19.82 2.44 8.85
C VAL A 68 20.92 3.50 8.93
N ASN A 69 20.59 4.75 8.60
CA ASN A 69 21.54 5.86 8.63
C ASN A 69 21.66 6.53 10.01
N ASN A 70 20.97 6.04 11.05
CA ASN A 70 20.91 6.65 12.39
C ASN A 70 20.51 8.15 12.38
N ASP A 71 19.62 8.54 11.47
CA ASP A 71 19.12 9.92 11.27
C ASP A 71 17.60 9.98 11.48
N PHE A 72 17.10 9.24 12.46
CA PHE A 72 15.68 9.18 12.76
C PHE A 72 15.27 10.34 13.69
N ASN A 73 14.28 11.12 13.27
CA ASN A 73 13.72 12.21 14.08
C ASN A 73 12.35 11.81 14.66
N PHE A 74 12.30 11.60 15.97
CA PHE A 74 11.09 11.19 16.70
C PHE A 74 9.98 12.25 16.74
N ASN A 75 10.27 13.51 16.41
CA ASN A 75 9.28 14.58 16.36
C ASN A 75 8.53 14.64 15.02
N LYS A 76 8.84 13.75 14.07
CA LYS A 76 8.20 13.69 12.76
C LYS A 76 7.44 12.40 12.58
N ILE A 77 6.17 12.51 12.19
CA ILE A 77 5.37 11.37 11.71
C ILE A 77 5.84 11.03 10.30
N ASN A 78 5.64 9.76 9.92
CA ASN A 78 5.82 9.34 8.54
C ASN A 78 4.84 10.07 7.61
#